data_AF-A0AAW4PPI4-F1
#
_entry.id   AF-A0AAW4PPI4-F1
#
_cell.length_a   1.000
_cell.length_b   1.000
_cell.length_c   1.000
_cell.angle_alpha   90.00
_cell.angle_beta   90.00
_cell.angle_gamma   90.00
#
_symmetry.space_group_name_H-M   'P 1'
#
loop_
_entity.id
_entity.type
_entity.pdbx_description
1 polymer ?
#
loop_
_entity_poly.entity_id
_entity_poly.type
_entity_poly.pdbx_seq_one_letter_code
_entity_poly.pdbx_strand_id
1 'polypeptide(L)'
;MSDISETLADAFGEETDADTAATAAENVAAFAEQYDEDLTADAVLETFEEAPYDGFERRFDWLVGELAASTEDCTDSREFRLDGFGDLAADPEIGA
;
A
#
# COMPACT_ATOMS: atom_id res chain seq x y z
N MET A 1 -6.71 -14.28 -0.92
CA MET A 1 -5.36 -13.89 -0.49
C MET A 1 -4.38 -14.53 -1.45
N SER A 2 -3.58 -13.68 -2.07
CA SER A 2 -2.49 -14.06 -2.96
C SER A 2 -1.24 -14.35 -2.13
N ASP A 3 -0.30 -15.11 -2.67
CA ASP A 3 0.97 -15.50 -1.99
C ASP A 3 1.74 -14.26 -1.46
N ILE A 4 1.71 -13.16 -2.23
CA ILE A 4 2.24 -11.85 -1.84
C ILE A 4 1.51 -11.24 -0.63
N SER A 5 0.18 -11.31 -0.56
CA SER A 5 -0.58 -10.71 0.54
C SER A 5 -0.38 -11.46 1.86
N GLU A 6 -0.21 -12.79 1.83
CA GLU A 6 0.03 -13.56 3.06
C GLU A 6 1.41 -13.24 3.63
N THR A 7 2.42 -13.18 2.75
CA THR A 7 3.80 -12.85 3.13
C THR A 7 3.90 -11.43 3.68
N LEU A 8 3.26 -10.45 3.02
CA LEU A 8 3.28 -9.06 3.45
C LEU A 8 2.50 -8.85 4.75
N ALA A 9 1.38 -9.55 4.97
CA ALA A 9 0.60 -9.42 6.20
C ALA A 9 1.40 -9.91 7.42
N ASP A 10 2.17 -10.99 7.29
CA ASP A 10 3.03 -11.49 8.36
C ASP A 10 4.15 -10.49 8.69
N ALA A 11 4.86 -10.01 7.67
CA ALA A 11 5.95 -9.05 7.83
C ALA A 11 5.46 -7.70 8.38
N PHE A 12 4.38 -7.15 7.84
CA PHE A 12 3.79 -5.91 8.34
C PHE A 12 3.21 -6.06 9.75
N GLY A 13 2.78 -7.27 10.14
CA GLY A 13 2.29 -7.57 11.48
C GLY A 13 3.36 -7.42 12.58
N GLU A 14 4.65 -7.39 12.23
CA GLU A 14 5.72 -7.07 13.18
C GLU A 14 5.80 -5.56 13.48
N GLU A 15 5.29 -4.72 12.59
CA GLU A 15 5.42 -3.25 12.62
C GLU A 15 4.12 -2.54 13.01
N THR A 16 2.96 -3.21 12.91
CA THR A 16 1.63 -2.66 13.21
C THR A 16 0.65 -3.76 13.66
N ASP A 17 -0.56 -3.38 14.10
CA ASP A 17 -1.63 -4.32 14.41
C ASP A 17 -2.07 -5.16 13.19
N ALA A 18 -2.53 -6.39 13.46
CA ALA A 18 -2.85 -7.38 12.43
C ALA A 18 -3.91 -6.92 11.40
N ASP A 19 -4.91 -6.14 11.83
CA ASP A 19 -5.94 -5.61 10.92
C ASP A 19 -5.34 -4.61 9.91
N THR A 20 -4.46 -3.73 10.37
CA THR A 20 -3.76 -2.77 9.51
C THR A 20 -2.76 -3.47 8.60
N ALA A 21 -2.01 -4.45 9.12
CA ALA A 21 -1.08 -5.25 8.33
C ALA A 21 -1.79 -6.04 7.21
N ALA A 22 -2.93 -6.66 7.52
CA ALA A 22 -3.74 -7.37 6.54
C ALA A 22 -4.27 -6.42 5.45
N THR A 23 -4.79 -5.26 5.84
CA THR A 23 -5.28 -4.24 4.90
C THR A 23 -4.17 -3.74 3.98
N ALA A 24 -2.99 -3.45 4.53
CA ALA A 24 -1.81 -3.02 3.78
C ALA A 24 -1.39 -4.06 2.74
N ALA A 25 -1.35 -5.33 3.14
CA ALA A 25 -0.98 -6.43 2.27
C ALA A 25 -2.02 -6.68 1.15
N GLU A 26 -3.31 -6.55 1.46
CA GLU A 26 -4.38 -6.62 0.47
C GLU A 26 -4.29 -5.47 -0.55
N ASN A 27 -3.98 -4.26 -0.10
CA ASN A 27 -3.80 -3.11 -0.98
C ASN A 27 -2.62 -3.29 -1.94
N VAL A 28 -1.49 -3.83 -1.48
CA VAL A 28 -0.34 -4.12 -2.34
C VAL A 28 -0.66 -5.23 -3.34
N ALA A 29 -1.36 -6.28 -2.92
CA ALA A 29 -1.78 -7.33 -3.84
C ALA A 29 -2.72 -6.78 -4.93
N ALA A 30 -3.67 -5.91 -4.55
CA ALA A 30 -4.56 -5.25 -5.50
C ALA A 30 -3.81 -4.31 -6.46
N PHE A 31 -2.77 -3.63 -5.98
CA PHE A 31 -1.88 -2.84 -6.84
C PHE A 31 -1.15 -3.73 -7.84
N ALA A 32 -0.54 -4.82 -7.39
CA ALA A 32 0.17 -5.78 -8.24
C ALA A 32 -0.75 -6.34 -9.32
N GLU A 33 -1.95 -6.78 -8.96
CA GLU A 33 -2.92 -7.33 -9.91
C GLU A 33 -3.37 -6.32 -10.98
N GLN A 34 -3.38 -5.02 -10.65
CA GLN A 34 -3.82 -3.97 -11.58
C GLN A 34 -2.68 -3.41 -12.44
N TYR A 35 -1.49 -3.28 -11.87
CA TYR A 35 -0.43 -2.45 -12.45
C TYR A 35 0.90 -3.19 -12.65
N ASP A 36 1.19 -4.22 -11.86
CA ASP A 36 2.48 -4.92 -11.89
C ASP A 36 2.34 -6.37 -11.43
N GLU A 37 1.95 -7.27 -12.34
CA GLU A 37 1.74 -8.69 -12.05
C GLU A 37 3.02 -9.43 -11.64
N ASP A 38 4.19 -8.84 -11.94
CA ASP A 38 5.51 -9.37 -11.60
C ASP A 38 6.02 -8.85 -10.23
N LEU A 39 5.26 -7.99 -9.54
CA LEU A 39 5.62 -7.45 -8.23
C LEU A 39 5.71 -8.59 -7.18
N THR A 40 6.79 -8.58 -6.40
CA THR A 40 7.07 -9.62 -5.39
C THR A 40 7.05 -9.05 -3.98
N ALA A 41 6.77 -9.89 -2.99
CA ALA A 41 6.79 -9.50 -1.57
C ALA A 41 8.17 -8.96 -1.15
N ASP A 42 9.26 -9.61 -1.56
CA ASP A 42 10.62 -9.17 -1.24
C ASP A 42 10.93 -7.77 -1.79
N ALA A 43 10.53 -7.46 -3.03
CA ALA A 43 10.74 -6.13 -3.62
C ALA A 43 9.95 -5.04 -2.88
N VAL A 44 8.74 -5.37 -2.43
CA VAL A 44 7.89 -4.47 -1.64
C VAL A 44 8.52 -4.20 -0.28
N LEU A 45 9.03 -5.24 0.39
CA LEU A 45 9.67 -5.11 1.71
C LEU A 45 10.99 -4.33 1.61
N GLU A 46 11.82 -4.61 0.61
CA GLU A 46 13.06 -3.84 0.37
C GLU A 46 12.75 -2.36 0.17
N THR A 47 11.76 -2.04 -0.68
CA THR A 47 11.31 -0.65 -0.87
C THR A 47 10.78 -0.07 0.44
N PHE A 48 9.97 -0.80 1.21
CA PHE A 48 9.40 -0.33 2.48
C PHE A 48 10.48 0.03 3.52
N GLU A 49 11.59 -0.70 3.55
CA GLU A 49 12.73 -0.41 4.43
C GLU A 49 13.45 0.91 4.09
N GLU A 50 13.34 1.39 2.85
CA GLU A 50 13.92 2.67 2.42
C GLU A 50 13.06 3.88 2.83
N ALA A 51 11.85 3.65 3.34
CA ALA A 51 10.91 4.71 3.66
C ALA A 51 11.48 5.67 4.73
N PRO A 52 11.57 6.99 4.46
CA PRO A 52 12.24 7.95 5.35
C PRO A 52 11.36 8.45 6.50
N TYR A 53 10.23 7.78 6.75
CA TYR A 53 9.22 8.23 7.71
C TYR A 53 9.17 7.31 8.93
N ASP A 54 8.88 7.90 10.09
CA ASP A 54 8.47 7.13 11.25
C ASP A 54 6.98 6.78 11.17
N GLY A 55 6.61 5.62 11.70
CA GLY A 55 5.24 5.12 11.73
C GLY A 55 4.87 4.29 10.50
N PHE A 56 4.16 3.19 10.73
CA PHE A 56 3.81 2.22 9.68
C PHE A 56 3.01 2.84 8.54
N GLU A 57 1.91 3.54 8.86
CA GLU A 57 0.98 4.10 7.86
C GLU A 57 1.67 5.08 6.90
N ARG A 58 2.53 5.96 7.43
CA ARG A 58 3.26 6.94 6.60
C ARG A 58 4.34 6.31 5.74
N ARG A 59 5.01 5.27 6.24
CA ARG A 59 5.97 4.47 5.44
C ARG A 59 5.24 3.73 4.32
N PHE A 60 4.10 3.14 4.64
CA PHE A 60 3.30 2.40 3.68
C PHE A 60 2.74 3.30 2.57
N ASP A 61 2.22 4.48 2.92
CA ASP A 61 1.74 5.45 1.95
C ASP A 61 2.85 5.97 1.02
N TRP A 62 4.07 6.10 1.54
CA TRP A 62 5.25 6.42 0.74
C TRP A 62 5.62 5.27 -0.20
N LEU A 63 5.64 4.03 0.29
CA LEU A 63 5.87 2.82 -0.50
C LEU A 63 4.90 2.74 -1.68
N VAL A 64 3.60 2.92 -1.45
CA VAL A 64 2.58 2.93 -2.50
C VAL A 64 2.86 4.02 -3.54
N GLY A 65 3.36 5.17 -3.11
CA GLY A 65 3.81 6.23 -4.01
C GLY A 65 5.03 5.84 -4.86
N GLU A 66 5.99 5.12 -4.28
CA GLU A 66 7.20 4.67 -4.97
C GLU A 66 6.90 3.56 -5.99
N LEU A 67 6.03 2.61 -5.63
CA LEU A 67 5.53 1.58 -6.55
C LEU A 67 4.81 2.24 -7.74
N ALA A 68 3.91 3.18 -7.47
CA ALA A 68 3.21 3.91 -8.52
C ALA A 68 4.14 4.76 -9.40
N ALA A 69 5.18 5.38 -8.83
CA ALA A 69 6.16 6.12 -9.60
C ALA A 69 7.00 5.22 -10.54
N SER A 70 7.19 3.96 -10.15
CA SER A 70 7.89 2.95 -10.94
C SER A 70 7.00 2.33 -12.03
N THR A 71 5.67 2.46 -11.91
CA THR A 71 4.69 1.97 -12.91
C THR A 71 4.15 3.10 -13.78
N GLU A 72 4.53 3.13 -15.06
CA GLU A 72 4.10 4.19 -16.00
C GLU A 72 2.57 4.29 -16.20
N ASP A 73 1.80 3.23 -15.89
CA ASP A 73 0.34 3.17 -16.04
C ASP A 73 -0.42 3.63 -14.78
N CYS A 74 0.25 3.76 -13.63
CA CYS A 74 -0.41 4.16 -12.39
C CYS A 74 -0.61 5.68 -12.31
N THR A 75 -1.84 6.14 -12.56
CA THR A 75 -2.20 7.58 -12.53
C THR A 75 -2.76 8.05 -11.18
N ASP A 76 -3.26 7.13 -10.36
CA ASP A 76 -3.79 7.44 -9.02
C ASP A 76 -3.54 6.27 -8.06
N SER A 77 -2.51 6.39 -7.23
CA SER A 77 -2.14 5.37 -6.25
C SER A 77 -2.90 5.51 -4.93
N ARG A 78 -3.79 6.50 -4.78
CA ARG A 78 -4.37 6.87 -3.48
C ARG A 78 -5.33 5.81 -2.95
N GLU A 79 -5.98 5.04 -3.84
CA GLU A 79 -6.89 3.97 -3.45
C GLU A 79 -6.19 2.85 -2.67
N PHE A 80 -4.87 2.68 -2.86
CA PHE A 80 -4.08 1.65 -2.19
C PHE A 80 -3.43 2.12 -0.89
N ARG A 81 -3.55 3.41 -0.53
CA ARG A 81 -2.94 3.98 0.68
C ARG A 81 -3.78 3.68 1.92
N LEU A 82 -3.14 3.67 3.08
CA LEU A 82 -3.84 3.53 4.38
C LEU A 82 -4.34 4.88 4.87
N ASP A 83 -3.50 5.92 4.78
CA ASP A 83 -3.85 7.29 5.20
C ASP A 83 -4.46 8.06 4.02
N GLY A 84 -5.58 7.53 3.50
CA GLY A 84 -6.25 8.03 2.29
C GLY A 84 -7.76 8.26 2.43
N PHE A 85 -8.38 7.72 3.48
CA PHE A 85 -9.80 7.92 3.80
C PHE A 85 -9.99 8.46 5.22
N GLY A 86 -9.17 9.42 5.65
CA GLY A 86 -9.61 10.28 6.76
C GLY A 86 -10.94 10.95 6.39
N ASP A 87 -11.78 11.34 7.36
CA ASP A 87 -13.07 12.05 7.20
C ASP A 87 -13.04 13.33 6.31
N LEU A 88 -11.90 13.68 5.71
CA LEU A 88 -11.67 14.79 4.78
C LEU A 88 -11.29 14.35 3.35
N ALA A 89 -11.16 13.04 3.09
CA ALA A 89 -11.15 12.52 1.72
C ALA A 89 -12.48 12.94 1.10
N ALA A 90 -12.43 13.76 0.05
CA ALA A 90 -13.58 14.50 -0.47
C ALA A 90 -14.82 13.60 -0.57
N ASP A 91 -15.80 13.88 0.28
CA ASP A 91 -17.12 13.26 0.24
C ASP A 91 -17.67 13.43 -1.19
N PRO A 92 -17.95 12.33 -1.93
CA PRO A 92 -18.45 12.42 -3.29
C PRO A 92 -19.84 13.09 -3.37
N GLU A 93 -20.54 13.27 -2.25
CA GLU A 93 -21.79 14.04 -2.17
C GLU A 93 -21.55 15.56 -2.02
N ILE A 94 -20.32 16.02 -1.69
CA ILE A 94 -19.92 17.43 -1.72
C ILE A 94 -19.33 17.78 -3.10
N GLY A 95 -20.05 17.38 -4.15
CA GLY A 95 -19.65 17.60 -5.54
C GLY A 95 -20.80 17.59 -6.54
N ALA A 96 -22.06 17.63 -6.09
CA ALA A 96 -23.26 17.70 -6.93
C ALA A 96 -23.96 19.06 -6.84
#